data_AF-W4FVR5-F1
#
_entry.id   AF-W4FVR5-F1
#
_cell.length_a   1.000
_cell.length_b   1.000
_cell.length_c   1.000
_cell.angle_alpha   90.00
_cell.angle_beta   90.00
_cell.angle_gamma   90.00
#
_symmetry.space_group_name_H-M   'P 1'
#
loop_
_entity.id
_entity.type
_entity.pdbx_description
1 polymer ?
#
loop_
_entity_poly.entity_id
_entity_poly.type
_entity_poly.pdbx_seq_one_letter_code
_entity_poly.pdbx_strand_id
1 'polypeptide(L)'
;MTTEESQLALRVYKWAKRKKMHPTTMMTLLEYGLGIPVERPLIPDVRFDFNIRDVDAHMSFRGVLQLSSLLGVPNVVITTNRDRMVGVEAIAILLRRLRYPITYYDMLSMFGRCREQLCRIFNYMVAFVYQQWGDVIYCNKQTVRSRIASYATAVSNKGSPFASANGAEGLNLQKRIYSGHKRMYCLNVQGLTTPDGLCIHFLGHWRVADMT
;
A
#
# COMPACT_ATOMS: atom_id res chain seq x y z
N MET A 1 9.47 -5.84 20.73
CA MET A 1 9.90 -5.34 22.04
C MET A 1 10.22 -6.53 22.91
N THR A 2 11.45 -6.60 23.40
CA THR A 2 11.89 -7.64 24.33
C THR A 2 11.30 -7.40 25.73
N THR A 3 11.25 -8.43 26.56
CA THR A 3 10.73 -8.38 27.94
C THR A 3 11.48 -7.39 28.82
N GLU A 4 12.74 -7.08 28.49
CA GLU A 4 13.57 -6.15 29.25
C GLU A 4 13.29 -4.69 28.91
N GLU A 5 13.07 -4.37 27.63
CA GLU A 5 12.66 -3.02 27.17
C GLU A 5 11.33 -2.59 27.81
N SER A 6 10.41 -3.53 27.96
CA SER A 6 9.11 -3.31 28.59
C SER A 6 9.19 -3.16 30.12
N GLN A 7 10.17 -3.79 30.78
CA GLN A 7 10.43 -3.51 32.20
C GLN A 7 11.12 -2.16 32.42
N LEU A 8 12.05 -1.79 31.53
CA LEU A 8 12.67 -0.47 31.54
C LEU A 8 11.60 0.62 31.38
N ALA A 9 10.63 0.41 30.47
CA ALA A 9 9.46 1.27 30.28
C ALA A 9 8.72 1.60 31.55
N LEU A 10 8.34 0.54 32.27
CA LEU A 10 7.58 0.64 33.49
C LEU A 10 8.37 1.36 34.59
N ARG A 11 9.69 1.17 34.65
CA ARG A 11 10.56 1.87 35.61
C ARG A 11 10.66 3.36 35.29
N VAL A 12 10.90 3.73 34.03
CA VAL A 12 10.98 5.13 33.58
C VAL A 12 9.65 5.85 33.78
N TYR A 13 8.53 5.21 33.41
CA TYR A 13 7.18 5.73 33.63
C TYR A 13 6.88 5.98 35.12
N LYS A 14 7.16 4.99 35.98
CA LYS A 14 6.94 5.10 37.43
C LYS A 14 7.81 6.19 38.04
N TRP A 15 9.04 6.36 37.56
CA TRP A 15 9.95 7.42 37.99
C TRP A 15 9.46 8.81 37.59
N ALA A 16 9.04 9.00 36.33
CA ALA A 16 8.50 10.27 35.84
C ALA A 16 7.21 10.67 36.58
N LYS A 17 6.32 9.70 36.83
CA LYS A 17 5.10 9.89 37.63
C LYS A 17 5.41 10.30 39.07
N ARG A 18 6.44 9.70 39.69
CA ARG A 18 6.90 10.07 41.04
C ARG A 18 7.45 11.49 41.10
N LYS A 19 8.12 11.95 40.04
CA LYS A 19 8.68 13.31 39.93
C LYS A 19 7.65 14.38 39.53
N LYS A 20 6.38 14.03 39.30
CA LYS A 20 5.30 14.93 38.85
C LYS A 20 5.70 15.75 37.61
N MET A 21 6.42 15.12 36.67
CA MET A 21 6.80 15.79 35.43
C MET A 21 5.56 16.22 34.63
N HIS A 22 5.68 17.34 33.91
CA HIS A 22 4.61 17.81 33.04
C HIS A 22 4.28 16.72 31.98
N PRO A 23 2.99 16.48 31.65
CA PRO A 23 2.60 15.40 30.77
C PRO A 23 3.38 15.37 29.45
N THR A 24 3.62 16.53 28.83
CA THR A 24 4.42 16.61 27.59
C THR A 24 5.86 16.13 27.76
N THR A 25 6.54 16.48 28.86
CA THR A 25 7.91 16.04 29.16
C THR A 25 7.96 14.55 29.50
N MET A 26 6.92 14.03 30.15
CA MET A 26 6.80 12.59 30.40
C MET A 26 6.59 11.82 29.09
N MET A 27 5.77 12.34 28.18
CA MET A 27 5.53 11.73 26.88
C MET A 27 6.80 11.72 26.02
N THR A 28 7.58 12.80 25.97
CA THR A 28 8.85 12.82 25.22
C THR A 28 9.90 11.87 25.80
N LEU A 29 9.94 11.69 27.13
CA LEU A 29 10.83 10.70 27.76
C LEU A 29 10.42 9.26 27.44
N LEU A 30 9.12 8.98 27.32
CA LEU A 30 8.63 7.66 26.89
C LEU A 30 8.89 7.44 25.40
N GLU A 31 8.76 8.46 24.56
CA GLU A 31 9.15 8.40 23.14
C GLU A 31 10.64 8.04 23.00
N TYR A 32 11.50 8.77 23.72
CA TYR A 32 12.95 8.63 23.59
C TYR A 32 13.48 7.35 24.25
N GLY A 33 12.94 6.99 25.42
CA GLY A 33 13.40 5.85 26.20
C GLY A 33 12.88 4.50 25.72
N LEU A 34 11.71 4.47 25.08
CA LEU A 34 10.99 3.22 24.79
C LEU A 34 10.60 3.05 23.33
N GLY A 35 10.87 4.06 22.49
CA GLY A 35 10.45 4.06 21.09
C GLY A 35 8.94 3.93 20.92
N ILE A 36 8.14 4.22 21.97
CA ILE A 36 6.68 4.19 21.88
C ILE A 36 6.28 5.37 21.01
N PRO A 37 5.62 5.16 19.86
CA PRO A 37 5.10 6.26 19.05
C PRO A 37 4.04 7.00 19.85
N VAL A 38 4.38 8.16 20.38
CA VAL A 38 3.37 9.07 20.91
C VAL A 38 2.72 9.76 19.72
N GLU A 39 1.59 9.20 19.32
CA GLU A 39 0.69 9.88 18.41
C GLU A 39 0.15 11.14 19.07
N ARG A 40 -0.07 12.19 18.28
CA ARG A 40 -0.77 13.38 18.77
C ARG A 40 -2.16 12.96 19.25
N PRO A 41 -2.68 13.52 20.35
CA PRO A 41 -4.02 13.19 20.82
C PRO A 41 -5.04 13.43 19.71
N LEU A 42 -5.81 12.39 19.38
CA LEU A 42 -6.86 12.45 18.37
C LEU A 42 -8.09 13.14 18.97
N ILE A 43 -8.73 14.01 18.18
CA ILE A 43 -9.97 14.69 18.55
C ILE A 43 -10.94 14.51 17.39
N PRO A 44 -12.01 13.72 17.56
CA PRO A 44 -12.38 12.91 18.74
C PRO A 44 -11.38 11.78 19.06
N ASP A 45 -11.32 11.30 20.31
CA ASP A 45 -10.39 10.22 20.77
C ASP A 45 -10.88 8.84 20.30
N VAL A 46 -10.96 8.68 18.98
CA VAL A 46 -11.24 7.43 18.29
C VAL A 46 -9.90 6.88 17.83
N ARG A 47 -9.45 5.78 18.44
CA ARG A 47 -8.19 5.13 18.07
C ARG A 47 -8.44 3.91 17.23
N PHE A 48 -7.60 3.73 16.22
CA PHE A 48 -7.59 2.50 15.45
C PHE A 48 -7.05 1.36 16.33
N ASP A 49 -7.91 0.39 16.66
CA ASP A 49 -7.54 -0.79 17.44
C ASP A 49 -7.64 -2.05 16.56
N PHE A 50 -6.54 -2.81 16.50
CA PHE A 50 -6.48 -4.08 15.79
C PHE A 50 -7.19 -5.23 16.54
N ASN A 51 -7.37 -5.08 17.85
CA ASN A 51 -7.98 -6.08 18.73
C ASN A 51 -9.48 -5.89 18.92
N ILE A 52 -10.12 -5.05 18.11
CA ILE A 52 -11.57 -4.92 18.12
C ILE A 52 -12.14 -6.33 17.88
N ARG A 53 -12.88 -6.85 18.87
CA ARG A 53 -13.56 -8.16 18.85
C ARG A 53 -14.73 -8.21 17.87
N ASP A 54 -14.76 -7.28 16.93
CA ASP A 54 -15.76 -7.18 15.89
C ASP A 54 -15.31 -8.05 14.73
N VAL A 55 -16.19 -8.96 14.32
CA VAL A 55 -15.94 -9.92 13.24
C VAL A 55 -15.55 -9.16 11.96
N ASP A 56 -16.11 -7.97 11.76
CA ASP A 56 -15.86 -7.11 10.62
C ASP A 56 -14.44 -6.52 10.58
N ALA A 57 -13.86 -6.18 11.72
CA ALA A 57 -12.48 -5.67 11.81
C ALA A 57 -11.47 -6.78 11.48
N HIS A 58 -11.69 -7.97 12.04
CA HIS A 58 -10.86 -9.15 11.74
C HIS A 58 -10.94 -9.53 10.26
N MET A 59 -12.14 -9.56 9.67
CA MET A 59 -12.31 -9.85 8.24
C MET A 59 -11.74 -8.74 7.34
N SER A 60 -11.71 -7.49 7.81
CA SER A 60 -11.20 -6.36 7.03
C SER A 60 -9.68 -6.21 7.06
N PHE A 61 -9.01 -6.63 8.15
CA PHE A 61 -7.58 -6.38 8.38
C PHE A 61 -6.76 -7.66 8.68
N ARG A 62 -7.27 -8.83 8.28
CA ARG A 62 -6.49 -10.08 8.31
C ARG A 62 -5.18 -9.93 7.54
N GLY A 63 -4.06 -10.21 8.20
CA GLY A 63 -2.73 -10.24 7.57
C GLY A 63 -2.02 -8.89 7.46
N VAL A 64 -2.61 -7.78 7.93
CA VAL A 64 -1.98 -6.45 7.85
C VAL A 64 -0.64 -6.40 8.58
N LEU A 65 -0.52 -7.07 9.73
CA LEU A 65 0.74 -7.14 10.49
C LEU A 65 1.84 -7.89 9.74
N GLN A 66 1.49 -9.00 9.09
CA GLN A 66 2.44 -9.76 8.27
C GLN A 66 2.86 -8.93 7.06
N LEU A 67 1.90 -8.28 6.39
CA LEU A 67 2.18 -7.42 5.25
C LEU A 67 3.03 -6.21 5.64
N SER A 68 2.79 -5.61 6.81
CA SER A 68 3.63 -4.54 7.36
C SER A 68 5.09 -4.95 7.49
N SER A 69 5.30 -6.17 7.98
CA SER A 69 6.63 -6.73 8.15
C SER A 69 7.30 -7.05 6.80
N LEU A 70 6.55 -7.59 5.84
CA LEU A 70 7.05 -7.95 4.50
C LEU A 70 7.33 -6.73 3.61
N LEU A 71 6.47 -5.71 3.67
CA LEU A 71 6.67 -4.47 2.91
C LEU A 71 7.78 -3.59 3.51
N GLY A 72 8.21 -3.86 4.74
CA GLY A 72 9.26 -3.10 5.41
C GLY A 72 8.82 -1.71 5.85
N VAL A 73 7.55 -1.57 6.23
CA VAL A 73 7.01 -0.26 6.67
C VAL A 73 7.57 0.09 8.04
N PRO A 74 8.06 1.33 8.25
CA PRO A 74 8.56 1.76 9.54
C PRO A 74 7.46 1.73 10.61
N ASN A 75 7.81 1.41 11.85
CA ASN A 75 6.86 1.39 12.97
C ASN A 75 6.13 2.72 13.17
N VAL A 76 6.77 3.83 12.77
CA VAL A 76 6.22 5.18 12.80
C VAL A 76 6.40 5.81 11.42
N VAL A 77 5.28 6.17 10.80
CA VAL A 77 5.26 6.92 9.55
C VAL A 77 5.19 8.41 9.88
N ILE A 78 6.10 9.17 9.29
CA ILE A 78 6.16 10.63 9.43
C ILE A 78 6.03 11.22 8.04
N THR A 79 4.94 11.93 7.78
CA THR A 79 4.72 12.61 6.49
C THR A 79 5.53 13.91 6.41
N THR A 80 5.66 14.46 5.19
CA THR A 80 6.26 15.78 4.94
C THR A 80 5.61 16.89 5.76
N ASN A 81 4.31 16.76 6.03
CA ASN A 81 3.52 17.70 6.81
C ASN A 81 3.64 17.45 8.33
N ARG A 82 4.59 16.60 8.75
CA ARG A 82 4.85 16.22 10.14
C ARG A 82 3.64 15.57 10.81
N ASP A 83 2.78 14.91 10.03
CA ASP A 83 1.78 14.01 10.58
C ASP A 83 2.50 12.73 11.03
N ARG A 84 2.29 12.33 12.29
CA ARG A 84 2.84 11.10 12.87
C ARG A 84 1.73 10.07 12.98
N MET A 85 2.02 8.85 12.58
CA MET A 85 1.09 7.72 12.64
C MET A 85 1.84 6.41 12.86
N VAL A 86 1.22 5.45 13.53
CA VAL A 86 1.69 4.06 13.61
C VAL A 86 1.71 3.44 12.21
N GLY A 87 2.83 2.82 11.83
CA GLY A 87 3.00 2.25 10.49
C GLY A 87 1.94 1.23 10.10
N VAL A 88 1.46 0.43 11.06
CA VAL A 88 0.40 -0.55 10.82
C VAL A 88 -0.93 0.14 10.49
N GLU A 89 -1.25 1.26 11.14
CA GLU A 89 -2.45 2.07 10.82
C GLU A 89 -2.32 2.69 9.43
N ALA A 90 -1.12 3.16 9.06
CA ALA A 90 -0.86 3.73 7.75
C ALA A 90 -1.11 2.72 6.61
N ILE A 91 -0.71 1.46 6.81
CA ILE A 91 -1.00 0.37 5.86
C ILE A 91 -2.49 0.04 5.85
N ALA A 92 -3.14 0.00 7.01
CA ALA A 92 -4.57 -0.25 7.08
C ALA A 92 -5.37 0.79 6.27
N ILE A 93 -4.99 2.07 6.33
CA ILE A 93 -5.58 3.15 5.51
C ILE A 93 -5.34 2.90 4.03
N LEU A 94 -4.10 2.57 3.64
CA LEU A 94 -3.74 2.27 2.26
C LEU A 94 -4.60 1.11 1.71
N LEU A 95 -4.62 -0.03 2.42
CA LEU A 95 -5.35 -1.22 2.01
C LEU A 95 -6.86 -0.99 1.96
N ARG A 96 -7.42 -0.27 2.94
CA ARG A 96 -8.86 0.05 2.96
C ARG A 96 -9.27 0.85 1.73
N ARG A 97 -8.39 1.75 1.25
CA ARG A 97 -8.60 2.54 0.03
C ARG A 97 -8.40 1.75 -1.26
N LEU A 98 -7.44 0.84 -1.28
CA LEU A 98 -7.15 0.03 -2.47
C LEU A 98 -8.15 -1.12 -2.66
N ARG A 99 -8.79 -1.60 -1.59
CA ARG A 99 -9.75 -2.70 -1.65
C ARG A 99 -11.01 -2.34 -2.45
N TYR A 100 -11.52 -1.13 -2.27
CA TYR A 100 -12.72 -0.64 -2.96
C TYR A 100 -12.79 0.88 -2.88
N PRO A 101 -13.51 1.55 -3.81
CA PRO A 101 -13.69 2.99 -3.76
C PRO A 101 -14.49 3.39 -2.50
N ILE A 102 -13.81 4.03 -1.56
CA ILE A 102 -14.39 4.56 -0.30
C ILE A 102 -14.05 6.05 -0.17
N THR A 103 -14.94 6.84 0.43
CA THR A 103 -14.66 8.26 0.69
C THR A 103 -13.81 8.41 1.96
N TYR A 104 -13.11 9.55 2.11
CA TYR A 104 -12.32 9.78 3.32
C TYR A 104 -13.25 10.02 4.50
N TYR A 105 -14.45 10.56 4.24
CA TYR A 105 -15.49 10.79 5.23
C TYR A 105 -15.90 9.49 5.93
N ASP A 106 -16.12 8.42 5.16
CA ASP A 106 -16.47 7.10 5.71
C ASP A 106 -15.34 6.47 6.54
N MET A 107 -14.10 6.91 6.32
CA MET A 107 -12.92 6.42 7.05
C MET A 107 -12.69 7.20 8.36
N LEU A 108 -13.35 8.35 8.59
CA LEU A 108 -13.22 9.12 9.83
C LEU A 108 -13.67 8.30 11.05
N SER A 109 -14.77 7.56 10.94
CA SER A 109 -15.31 6.76 12.05
C SER A 109 -14.39 5.61 12.44
N MET A 110 -13.59 5.10 11.50
CA MET A 110 -12.71 3.95 11.69
C MET A 110 -11.33 4.35 12.23
N PHE A 111 -10.77 5.46 11.74
CA PHE A 111 -9.41 5.90 12.09
C PHE A 111 -9.38 7.08 13.06
N GLY A 112 -10.50 7.80 13.25
CA GLY A 112 -10.57 8.96 14.15
C GLY A 112 -9.76 10.16 13.69
N ARG A 113 -9.34 10.19 12.42
CA ARG A 113 -8.46 11.23 11.87
C ARG A 113 -9.19 12.13 10.89
N CYS A 114 -8.73 13.38 10.77
CA CYS A 114 -9.29 14.30 9.78
C CYS A 114 -9.04 13.80 8.35
N ARG A 115 -9.97 14.13 7.46
CA ARG A 115 -9.93 13.73 6.05
C ARG A 115 -8.62 14.11 5.37
N GLU A 116 -8.12 15.30 5.68
CA GLU A 116 -6.93 15.87 5.08
C GLU A 116 -5.68 15.08 5.51
N GLN A 117 -5.63 14.63 6.76
CA GLN A 117 -4.56 13.77 7.26
C GLN A 117 -4.61 12.38 6.60
N LEU A 118 -5.80 11.78 6.48
CA LEU A 118 -5.96 10.49 5.78
C LEU A 118 -5.50 10.58 4.33
N CYS A 119 -5.83 11.67 3.62
CA CYS A 119 -5.40 11.88 2.24
C CYS A 119 -3.87 12.01 2.12
N ARG A 120 -3.24 12.81 2.99
CA ARG A 120 -1.77 12.96 3.00
C ARG A 120 -1.06 11.65 3.27
N ILE A 121 -1.57 10.88 4.23
CA ILE A 121 -0.98 9.59 4.61
C ILE A 121 -1.17 8.56 3.51
N PHE A 122 -2.35 8.50 2.88
CA PHE A 122 -2.58 7.64 1.73
C PHE A 122 -1.57 7.94 0.61
N ASN A 123 -1.42 9.21 0.21
CA ASN A 123 -0.48 9.59 -0.85
C ASN A 123 0.98 9.29 -0.47
N TYR A 124 1.36 9.55 0.78
CA TYR A 124 2.69 9.20 1.29
C TYR A 124 2.95 7.69 1.19
N MET A 125 2.00 6.87 1.63
CA MET A 125 2.12 5.41 1.60
C MET A 125 2.17 4.85 0.17
N VAL A 126 1.39 5.42 -0.75
CA VAL A 126 1.46 5.07 -2.18
C VAL A 126 2.85 5.38 -2.72
N ALA A 127 3.38 6.56 -2.45
CA ALA A 127 4.73 6.95 -2.89
C ALA A 127 5.81 6.04 -2.29
N PHE A 128 5.71 5.71 -0.99
CA PHE A 128 6.61 4.80 -0.30
C PHE A 128 6.62 3.40 -0.95
N VAL A 129 5.44 2.81 -1.15
CA VAL A 129 5.32 1.48 -1.76
C VAL A 129 5.84 1.50 -3.20
N TYR A 130 5.53 2.55 -3.97
CA TYR A 130 5.97 2.66 -5.34
C TYR A 130 7.49 2.87 -5.47
N GLN A 131 8.09 3.63 -4.56
CA GLN A 131 9.54 3.85 -4.55
C GLN A 131 10.30 2.55 -4.24
N GLN A 132 9.77 1.72 -3.36
CA GLN A 132 10.45 0.48 -2.94
C GLN A 132 10.13 -0.71 -3.84
N TRP A 133 8.90 -0.80 -4.34
CA TRP A 133 8.37 -1.98 -5.06
C TRP A 133 7.93 -1.68 -6.49
N GLY A 134 8.18 -0.47 -7.01
CA GLY A 134 7.73 -0.03 -8.33
C GLY A 134 8.09 -1.03 -9.43
N ASP A 135 9.34 -1.50 -9.47
CA ASP A 135 9.78 -2.50 -10.45
C ASP A 135 8.94 -3.78 -10.39
N VAL A 136 8.62 -4.26 -9.19
CA VAL A 136 7.83 -5.48 -8.97
C VAL A 136 6.36 -5.25 -9.33
N ILE A 137 5.82 -4.06 -9.03
CA ILE A 137 4.43 -3.68 -9.30
C ILE A 137 4.18 -3.52 -10.80
N TYR A 138 5.11 -2.91 -11.54
CA TYR A 138 4.99 -2.76 -12.99
C TYR A 138 5.18 -4.08 -13.70
N CYS A 139 6.28 -4.76 -13.41
CA CYS A 139 6.58 -6.04 -14.02
C CYS A 139 7.61 -6.79 -13.18
N ASN A 140 7.15 -7.84 -12.50
CA ASN A 140 8.05 -8.75 -11.82
C ASN A 140 8.86 -9.58 -12.83
N LYS A 141 9.95 -8.99 -13.33
CA LYS A 141 10.85 -9.57 -14.33
C LYS A 141 11.41 -10.92 -13.89
N GLN A 142 11.62 -11.14 -12.60
CA GLN A 142 12.16 -12.39 -12.06
C GLN A 142 11.16 -13.54 -12.23
N THR A 143 9.92 -13.34 -11.77
CA THR A 143 8.86 -14.35 -11.91
C THR A 143 8.53 -14.62 -13.37
N VAL A 144 8.48 -13.58 -14.20
CA VAL A 144 8.25 -13.71 -15.65
C VAL A 144 9.36 -14.54 -16.29
N ARG A 145 10.63 -14.19 -16.08
CA ARG A 145 11.76 -14.94 -16.65
C ARG A 145 11.76 -16.41 -16.25
N SER A 146 11.40 -16.72 -15.01
CA SER A 146 11.35 -18.10 -14.52
C SER A 146 10.22 -18.92 -15.14
N ARG A 147 9.08 -18.31 -15.48
CA ARG A 147 7.85 -19.03 -15.88
C ARG A 147 7.43 -18.78 -17.33
N ILE A 148 8.19 -17.98 -18.09
CA ILE A 148 7.83 -17.59 -19.46
C ILE A 148 7.62 -18.78 -20.39
N ALA A 149 8.41 -19.85 -20.24
CA ALA A 149 8.26 -21.07 -21.03
C ALA A 149 6.91 -21.76 -20.77
N SER A 150 6.52 -21.90 -19.49
CA SER A 150 5.22 -22.45 -19.11
C SER A 150 4.05 -21.57 -19.56
N TYR A 151 4.24 -20.25 -19.57
CA TYR A 151 3.23 -19.34 -20.11
C TYR A 151 3.08 -19.49 -21.62
N ALA A 152 4.17 -19.62 -22.37
CA ALA A 152 4.14 -19.81 -23.82
C ALA A 152 3.44 -21.12 -24.22
N THR A 153 3.69 -22.22 -23.52
CA THR A 153 3.02 -23.50 -23.78
C THR A 153 1.53 -23.43 -23.46
N ALA A 154 1.13 -22.80 -22.36
CA ALA A 154 -0.28 -22.62 -22.01
C ALA A 154 -1.03 -21.76 -23.05
N VAL A 155 -0.39 -20.71 -23.57
CA VAL A 155 -0.94 -19.85 -24.62
C VAL A 155 -1.08 -20.60 -25.95
N SER A 156 -0.09 -21.43 -26.31
CA SER A 156 -0.14 -22.27 -27.51
C SER A 156 -1.26 -23.32 -27.42
N ASN A 157 -1.39 -24.01 -26.29
CA ASN A 157 -2.42 -25.03 -26.06
C ASN A 157 -3.85 -24.46 -26.10
N LYS A 158 -4.02 -23.19 -25.73
CA LYS A 158 -5.34 -22.52 -25.78
C LYS A 158 -5.75 -22.09 -27.19
N GLY A 159 -4.90 -22.29 -28.20
CA GLY A 159 -5.17 -21.89 -29.58
C GLY A 159 -5.02 -20.38 -29.78
N SER A 160 -3.91 -19.81 -29.31
CA SER A 160 -3.58 -18.40 -29.54
C SER A 160 -3.76 -18.01 -31.02
N PRO A 161 -4.51 -16.93 -31.32
CA PRO A 161 -4.61 -16.40 -32.68
C PRO A 161 -3.31 -15.77 -33.19
N PHE A 162 -2.26 -15.71 -32.38
CA PHE A 162 -0.94 -15.20 -32.73
C PHE A 162 0.08 -16.33 -32.78
N ALA A 163 0.77 -16.48 -33.91
CA ALA A 163 1.74 -17.54 -34.18
C ALA A 163 3.11 -17.34 -33.50
N SER A 164 3.35 -16.18 -32.86
CA SER A 164 4.61 -15.88 -32.16
C SER A 164 4.35 -15.34 -30.76
N ALA A 165 5.11 -15.85 -29.79
CA ALA A 165 5.12 -15.44 -28.39
C ALA A 165 5.73 -14.03 -28.18
N ASN A 166 6.35 -13.47 -29.21
CA ASN A 166 6.86 -12.11 -29.22
C ASN A 166 5.75 -11.23 -29.80
N GLY A 167 5.14 -10.40 -28.96
CA GLY A 167 4.07 -9.51 -29.38
C GLY A 167 4.46 -8.72 -30.64
N ALA A 168 3.68 -8.93 -31.71
CA ALA A 168 3.47 -7.97 -32.78
C ALA A 168 4.72 -7.35 -33.42
N GLU A 169 5.71 -8.13 -33.82
CA GLU A 169 6.56 -7.69 -34.93
C GLU A 169 5.72 -7.69 -36.21
N GLY A 170 5.38 -6.48 -36.71
CA GLY A 170 4.74 -6.30 -38.02
C GLY A 170 3.21 -6.14 -38.05
N LEU A 171 2.53 -6.07 -36.90
CA LEU A 171 1.10 -5.76 -36.88
C LEU A 171 0.89 -4.29 -36.54
N ASN A 172 0.20 -3.56 -37.42
CA ASN A 172 -0.33 -2.22 -37.17
C ASN A 172 -1.41 -2.29 -36.07
N LEU A 173 -1.01 -2.50 -34.81
CA LEU A 173 -1.84 -2.58 -33.62
C LEU A 173 -2.72 -1.32 -33.47
N GLN A 174 -2.28 -0.21 -34.04
CA GLN A 174 -3.00 1.05 -34.15
C GLN A 174 -4.41 0.89 -34.72
N LYS A 175 -4.61 0.08 -35.78
CA LYS A 175 -5.94 -0.12 -36.41
C LYS A 175 -6.91 -0.94 -35.56
N ARG A 176 -6.40 -1.81 -34.68
CA ARG A 176 -7.24 -2.64 -33.79
C ARG A 176 -7.74 -1.87 -32.57
N ILE A 177 -6.98 -0.88 -32.12
CA ILE A 177 -7.26 -0.14 -30.90
C ILE A 177 -8.11 1.10 -31.19
N TYR A 178 -8.04 1.64 -32.41
CA TYR A 178 -8.76 2.86 -32.79
C TYR A 178 -10.21 2.57 -33.20
N SER A 179 -11.18 3.14 -32.48
CA SER A 179 -12.57 3.16 -32.93
C SER A 179 -12.78 4.33 -33.87
N GLY A 180 -13.05 4.04 -35.15
CA GLY A 180 -13.39 5.06 -36.14
C GLY A 180 -14.68 5.82 -35.82
N HIS A 181 -15.62 5.19 -35.12
CA HIS A 181 -16.89 5.80 -34.74
C HIS A 181 -16.73 6.88 -33.65
N LYS A 182 -15.87 6.63 -32.65
CA LYS A 182 -15.55 7.60 -31.60
C LYS A 182 -14.30 8.44 -31.91
N ARG A 183 -13.59 8.13 -33.01
CA ARG A 183 -12.32 8.74 -33.43
C ARG A 183 -11.28 8.79 -32.30
N MET A 184 -11.23 7.74 -31.50
CA MET A 184 -10.33 7.63 -30.35
C MET A 184 -9.86 6.19 -30.16
N TYR A 185 -8.70 6.02 -29.53
CA TYR A 185 -8.20 4.72 -29.09
C TYR A 185 -9.07 4.21 -27.92
N CYS A 186 -9.65 3.02 -28.07
CA CYS A 186 -10.60 2.47 -27.10
C CYS A 186 -9.96 1.58 -26.02
N LEU A 187 -8.65 1.35 -26.07
CA LEU A 187 -7.91 0.76 -24.95
C LEU A 187 -7.18 1.84 -24.17
N ASN A 188 -7.70 2.16 -22.97
CA ASN A 188 -7.07 3.12 -22.05
C ASN A 188 -5.93 2.50 -21.23
N VAL A 189 -5.99 1.20 -20.96
CA VAL A 189 -5.02 0.47 -20.14
C VAL A 189 -4.89 -0.95 -20.67
N GLN A 190 -3.66 -1.45 -20.81
CA GLN A 190 -3.38 -2.83 -21.17
C GLN A 190 -2.83 -3.57 -19.95
N GLY A 191 -3.60 -4.54 -19.45
CA GLY A 191 -3.17 -5.49 -18.43
C GLY A 191 -2.81 -6.84 -19.06
N LEU A 192 -1.65 -7.41 -18.72
CA LEU A 192 -1.31 -8.79 -19.08
C LEU A 192 -1.47 -9.70 -17.85
N THR A 193 -2.46 -10.58 -17.87
CA THR A 193 -2.66 -11.60 -16.84
C THR A 193 -2.09 -12.93 -17.31
N THR A 194 -1.31 -13.57 -16.44
CA THR A 194 -0.74 -14.90 -16.68
C THR A 194 -1.76 -16.01 -16.55
N PRO A 195 -1.46 -17.19 -17.13
CA PRO A 195 -2.16 -18.43 -16.81
C PRO A 195 -2.27 -18.73 -15.30
N ASP A 196 -1.31 -18.27 -14.50
CA ASP A 196 -1.30 -18.45 -13.03
C ASP A 196 -2.21 -17.44 -12.29
N GLY A 197 -2.87 -16.53 -13.01
CA GLY A 197 -3.72 -15.48 -12.44
C GLY A 197 -2.98 -14.23 -11.95
N LEU A 198 -1.64 -14.19 -12.05
CA LEU A 198 -0.84 -13.01 -11.73
C LEU A 198 -0.90 -11.98 -12.86
N CYS A 199 -1.12 -10.71 -12.54
CA CYS A 199 -0.94 -9.61 -13.49
C CYS A 199 0.56 -9.30 -13.63
N ILE A 200 1.14 -9.56 -14.80
CA ILE A 200 2.56 -9.30 -15.08
C ILE A 200 2.80 -7.85 -15.43
N HIS A 201 1.88 -7.21 -16.16
CA HIS A 201 2.17 -5.92 -16.77
C HIS A 201 0.92 -5.05 -16.82
N PHE A 202 1.05 -3.78 -16.41
CA PHE A 202 0.06 -2.75 -16.62
C PHE A 202 0.68 -1.59 -17.43
N LEU A 203 0.35 -1.50 -18.72
CA LEU A 203 0.73 -0.35 -19.56
C LEU A 203 -0.43 0.66 -19.52
N GLY A 204 -0.16 1.86 -19.01
CA GLY A 204 -1.10 2.98 -19.03
C GLY A 204 -1.20 3.64 -20.42
N HIS A 205 -2.00 4.72 -20.52
CA HIS A 205 -2.35 5.44 -21.76
C HIS A 205 -1.22 5.47 -22.80
N TRP A 206 -1.49 4.90 -23.98
CA TRP A 206 -0.69 5.11 -25.18
C TRP A 206 -0.73 6.60 -25.55
N ARG A 207 0.26 7.40 -25.11
CA ARG A 207 0.54 8.70 -25.74
C ARG A 207 1.47 8.44 -26.92
N VAL A 208 1.09 9.00 -28.06
CA VAL A 208 1.81 8.96 -29.35
C VAL A 208 3.20 9.66 -29.29
N ALA A 209 3.66 10.12 -28.12
CA ALA A 209 4.89 10.89 -27.98
C ALA A 209 6.18 10.05 -27.90
N ASP A 210 6.07 8.73 -27.68
CA ASP A 210 7.24 7.85 -27.56
C ASP A 210 7.55 7.05 -28.85
N MET A 211 7.06 7.55 -30.00
CA MET A 211 7.39 7.00 -31.34
C MET A 211 8.06 8.06 -32.23
N THR A 212 9.12 8.67 -31.71
CA THR A 212 10.15 9.35 -32.52
C THR A 212 11.52 8.95 -32.04
#